data_AF-T0HCS7-F1
#
_entry.id   AF-T0HCS7-F1
#
_cell.length_a   1.000
_cell.length_b   1.000
_cell.length_c   1.000
_cell.angle_alpha   90.00
_cell.angle_beta   90.00
_cell.angle_gamma   90.00
#
_symmetry.space_group_name_H-M   'P 1'
#
loop_
_entity.id
_entity.type
_entity.pdbx_description
1 polymer ?
#
loop_
_entity_poly.entity_id
_entity_poly.type
_entity_poly.pdbx_seq_one_letter_code
_entity_poly.pdbx_strand_id
1 'polypeptide(L)'
;MPFGKPLLSFALALGAFALVACHNIDEGERQDEGSDHESLSHYIPPSVARTNRYRCDDGSEISVDVFDDNQTLFLRDEAGFAKLKAARKEATFSGSGVTLIVTRGTAMLNRRGAQAVRCRS
;
A
#
# COMPACT_ATOMS: atom_id res chain seq x y z
N MET A 1 31.43 -33.56 18.40
CA MET A 1 30.19 -33.82 17.62
C MET A 1 30.11 -32.80 16.50
N PRO A 2 30.37 -33.20 15.24
CA PRO A 2 30.32 -32.31 14.09
C PRO A 2 28.91 -32.34 13.47
N PHE A 3 28.34 -31.19 13.13
CA PHE A 3 27.19 -31.11 12.22
C PHE A 3 27.60 -30.33 10.98
N GLY A 4 27.93 -31.09 9.93
CA GLY A 4 28.14 -30.59 8.59
C GLY A 4 26.82 -30.16 7.96
N LYS A 5 26.89 -29.10 7.15
CA LYS A 5 25.83 -28.68 6.23
C LYS A 5 26.37 -28.89 4.82
N PRO A 6 25.73 -29.69 3.95
CA PRO A 6 26.11 -29.72 2.55
C PRO A 6 25.56 -28.49 1.83
N LEU A 7 26.46 -27.74 1.21
CA LEU A 7 26.16 -26.73 0.20
C LEU A 7 25.59 -27.42 -1.04
N LEU A 8 24.38 -27.03 -1.40
CA LEU A 8 23.62 -27.54 -2.53
C LEU A 8 24.15 -26.85 -3.81
N SER A 9 25.06 -27.52 -4.53
CA SER A 9 25.47 -27.12 -5.87
C SER A 9 24.39 -27.53 -6.88
N PHE A 10 23.69 -26.54 -7.46
CA PHE A 10 22.93 -26.76 -8.69
C PHE A 10 23.77 -26.28 -9.88
N ALA A 11 24.32 -27.25 -10.60
CA ALA A 11 25.03 -27.04 -11.84
C ALA A 11 24.04 -26.69 -12.96
N LEU A 12 24.38 -25.61 -13.70
CA LEU A 12 23.84 -25.26 -15.00
C LEU A 12 23.98 -26.45 -15.96
N ALA A 13 22.89 -26.82 -16.63
CA ALA A 13 22.95 -27.61 -17.86
C ALA A 13 22.18 -26.88 -18.96
N LEU A 14 22.94 -26.32 -19.91
CA LEU A 14 22.46 -25.87 -21.21
C LEU A 14 21.92 -27.07 -21.99
N GLY A 15 20.72 -26.95 -22.54
CA GLY A 15 20.14 -27.86 -23.53
C GLY A 15 19.71 -27.07 -24.76
N ALA A 16 20.35 -27.36 -25.89
CA ALA A 16 20.27 -26.61 -27.15
C ALA A 16 19.06 -26.97 -28.02
N PHE A 17 18.64 -25.97 -28.80
CA PHE A 17 18.02 -25.99 -30.13
C PHE A 17 17.40 -27.29 -30.66
N ALA A 18 16.08 -27.24 -30.91
CA ALA A 18 15.44 -27.97 -31.99
C ALA A 18 14.70 -26.97 -32.89
N LEU A 19 15.26 -26.71 -34.07
CA LEU A 19 14.59 -26.06 -35.20
C LEU A 19 13.59 -27.05 -35.78
N VAL A 20 12.30 -26.87 -35.49
CA VAL A 20 11.22 -27.47 -36.29
C VAL A 20 10.74 -26.42 -37.27
N ALA A 21 11.06 -26.66 -38.54
CA ALA A 21 10.48 -25.96 -39.67
C ALA A 21 8.99 -26.32 -39.78
N CYS A 22 8.10 -25.37 -39.49
CA CYS A 22 6.69 -25.47 -39.87
C CYS A 22 6.49 -24.76 -41.22
N HIS A 23 6.04 -25.55 -42.18
CA HIS A 23 5.78 -25.22 -43.57
C HIS A 23 4.35 -24.66 -43.69
N ASN A 24 4.22 -23.56 -44.45
CA ASN A 24 3.04 -22.99 -45.12
C ASN A 24 1.74 -22.71 -44.34
N ILE A 25 1.54 -21.41 -44.09
CA ILE A 25 0.38 -20.56 -44.41
C ILE A 25 -0.89 -21.31 -44.84
N ASP A 26 -1.89 -21.29 -43.96
CA ASP A 26 -3.31 -21.48 -44.30
C ASP A 26 -4.02 -20.14 -44.07
N GLU A 27 -4.62 -19.61 -45.13
CA GLU A 27 -5.43 -18.40 -45.11
C GLU A 27 -6.77 -18.70 -44.46
N GLY A 28 -7.04 -18.07 -43.32
CA GLY A 28 -8.32 -18.21 -42.63
C GLY A 28 -8.68 -16.93 -41.89
N GLU A 29 -9.42 -16.07 -42.59
CA GLU A 29 -10.34 -15.03 -42.11
C GLU A 29 -9.86 -14.07 -41.01
N ARG A 30 -9.62 -12.81 -41.42
CA ARG A 30 -9.80 -11.65 -40.54
C ARG A 30 -11.28 -11.59 -40.14
N GLN A 31 -11.64 -12.19 -39.02
CA GLN A 31 -12.78 -11.73 -38.23
C GLN A 31 -12.29 -10.60 -37.34
N ASP A 32 -12.37 -9.40 -37.92
CA ASP A 32 -12.40 -8.14 -37.18
C ASP A 32 -13.84 -8.00 -36.67
N GLU A 33 -14.16 -8.65 -35.55
CA GLU A 33 -15.44 -8.47 -34.86
C GLU A 33 -15.20 -8.20 -33.39
N GLY A 34 -15.59 -7.00 -32.97
CA GLY A 34 -15.80 -6.66 -31.57
C GLY A 34 -14.53 -6.55 -30.76
N SER A 35 -13.87 -5.39 -30.82
CA SER A 35 -13.27 -4.87 -29.60
C SER A 35 -14.40 -4.70 -28.58
N ASP A 36 -14.66 -5.76 -27.82
CA ASP A 36 -15.22 -5.70 -26.49
C ASP A 36 -14.16 -4.99 -25.65
N HIS A 37 -14.02 -3.69 -25.87
CA HIS A 37 -13.23 -2.80 -25.06
C HIS A 37 -14.03 -2.64 -23.77
N GLU A 38 -14.05 -3.72 -22.98
CA GLU A 38 -14.43 -3.70 -21.59
C GLU A 38 -13.55 -2.61 -20.99
N SER A 39 -14.12 -1.42 -20.78
CA SER A 39 -13.50 -0.41 -19.96
C SER A 39 -13.40 -1.03 -18.57
N LEU A 40 -12.33 -1.79 -18.36
CA LEU A 40 -11.78 -2.03 -17.04
C LEU A 40 -11.56 -0.63 -16.51
N SER A 41 -12.53 -0.15 -15.72
CA SER A 41 -12.39 1.04 -14.93
C SER A 41 -11.13 0.82 -14.11
N HIS A 42 -10.00 1.34 -14.58
CA HIS A 42 -8.71 1.17 -13.94
C HIS A 42 -8.84 1.83 -12.57
N TYR A 43 -9.10 1.03 -11.55
CA TYR A 43 -9.14 1.50 -10.18
C TYR A 43 -7.73 1.99 -9.83
N ILE A 44 -7.57 3.31 -9.75
CA ILE A 44 -6.34 3.92 -9.27
C ILE A 44 -6.47 3.99 -7.75
N PRO A 45 -5.64 3.24 -6.99
CA PRO A 45 -5.65 3.34 -5.55
C PRO A 45 -5.24 4.76 -5.12
N PRO A 46 -5.79 5.27 -4.01
CA PRO A 46 -5.43 6.59 -3.51
C PRO A 46 -3.93 6.64 -3.18
N SER A 47 -3.32 7.80 -3.45
CA SER A 47 -1.91 8.07 -3.23
C SER A 47 -1.69 9.03 -2.06
N VAL A 48 -0.47 9.09 -1.50
CA VAL A 48 -0.15 10.03 -0.42
C VAL A 48 -0.08 11.45 -0.99
N ALA A 49 -0.98 12.32 -0.53
CA ALA A 49 -1.03 13.71 -0.96
C ALA A 49 -0.13 14.61 -0.09
N ARG A 50 -0.02 14.32 1.20
CA ARG A 50 0.80 15.09 2.15
C ARG A 50 1.22 14.26 3.35
N THR A 51 2.40 14.55 3.88
CA THR A 51 2.88 14.00 5.15
C THR A 51 3.02 15.13 6.16
N ASN A 52 2.37 14.99 7.30
CA ASN A 52 2.50 15.92 8.43
C ASN A 52 3.28 15.23 9.55
N ARG A 53 4.10 15.99 10.27
CA ARG A 53 4.78 15.52 11.50
C ARG A 53 4.28 16.37 12.66
N TYR A 54 4.06 15.74 13.81
CA TYR A 54 3.56 16.43 15.00
C TYR A 54 4.35 15.99 16.23
N ARG A 55 4.50 16.91 17.17
CA ARG A 55 4.92 16.65 18.56
C ARG A 55 3.71 16.68 19.46
N CYS A 56 3.54 15.65 20.28
CA CYS A 56 2.43 15.50 21.19
C CYS A 56 2.77 16.02 22.60
N ASP A 57 1.75 16.41 23.35
CA ASP A 57 1.91 16.94 24.71
C ASP A 57 2.48 15.90 25.70
N ASP A 58 2.40 14.60 25.36
CA ASP A 58 3.04 13.50 26.09
C ASP A 58 4.52 13.28 25.74
N GLY A 59 5.08 14.14 24.87
CA GLY A 59 6.46 14.07 24.39
C GLY A 59 6.68 13.15 23.19
N SER A 60 5.66 12.40 22.76
CA SER A 60 5.78 11.52 21.59
C SER A 60 5.81 12.31 20.27
N GLU A 61 6.43 11.72 19.25
CA GLU A 61 6.39 12.23 17.88
C GLU A 61 5.55 11.30 16.98
N ILE A 62 4.68 11.87 16.15
CA ILE A 62 3.86 11.13 15.20
C ILE A 62 4.02 11.68 13.78
N SER A 63 3.90 10.81 12.79
CA SER A 63 3.84 11.16 11.38
C SER A 63 2.53 10.67 10.78
N VAL A 64 1.85 11.53 10.02
CA VAL A 64 0.56 11.27 9.40
C VAL A 64 0.65 11.50 7.90
N ASP A 65 0.53 10.43 7.11
CA ASP A 65 0.34 10.53 5.67
C ASP A 65 -1.15 10.62 5.38
N VAL A 66 -1.58 11.74 4.80
CA VAL A 66 -2.95 11.92 4.33
C VAL A 66 -3.00 11.64 2.84
N PHE A 67 -3.94 10.78 2.45
CA PHE A 67 -4.12 10.38 1.08
C PHE A 67 -4.97 11.40 0.31
N ASP A 68 -4.87 11.38 -1.02
CA ASP A 68 -5.59 12.27 -1.95
C ASP A 68 -7.14 12.16 -1.85
N ASP A 69 -7.64 11.00 -1.43
CA ASP A 69 -9.06 10.78 -1.10
C ASP A 69 -9.54 11.63 0.10
N ASN A 70 -8.63 12.17 0.92
CA ASN A 70 -8.89 12.85 2.19
C ASN A 70 -9.79 12.05 3.17
N GLN A 71 -9.80 10.73 3.03
CA GLN A 71 -10.56 9.80 3.88
C GLN A 71 -9.68 8.67 4.41
N THR A 72 -8.51 8.46 3.83
CA THR A 72 -7.50 7.52 4.29
C THR A 72 -6.30 8.26 4.85
N LEU A 73 -5.79 7.78 5.99
CA LEU A 73 -4.47 8.19 6.49
C LEU A 73 -3.68 7.01 7.04
N PHE A 74 -2.35 7.12 6.98
CA PHE A 74 -1.44 6.28 7.73
C PHE A 74 -0.83 7.07 8.88
N LEU A 75 -1.07 6.60 10.10
CA LEU A 75 -0.40 7.07 11.31
C LEU A 75 0.85 6.22 11.51
N ARG A 76 1.98 6.87 11.76
CA ARG A 76 3.24 6.24 12.16
C ARG A 76 3.74 6.86 13.46
N ASP A 77 4.12 6.02 14.39
CA ASP A 77 4.74 6.39 15.66
C ASP A 77 5.75 5.30 16.08
N GLU A 78 6.31 5.40 17.29
CA GLU A 78 7.25 4.40 17.81
C GLU A 78 6.62 3.00 17.96
N ALA A 79 5.30 2.90 18.10
CA ALA A 79 4.60 1.63 18.23
C ALA A 79 4.34 0.96 16.87
N GLY A 80 4.53 1.68 15.75
CA GLY A 80 4.45 1.14 14.40
C GLY A 80 3.58 1.98 13.47
N PHE A 81 2.79 1.31 12.63
CA PHE A 81 1.90 1.97 11.67
C PHE A 81 0.44 1.52 11.84
N ALA A 82 -0.48 2.46 11.67
CA ALA A 82 -1.91 2.22 11.69
C ALA A 82 -2.60 2.88 10.50
N LYS A 83 -3.44 2.10 9.79
CA LYS A 83 -4.34 2.62 8.78
C LYS A 83 -5.62 3.10 9.43
N LEU A 84 -5.94 4.38 9.27
CA LEU A 84 -7.17 4.96 9.75
C LEU A 84 -8.03 5.43 8.57
N LYS A 85 -9.34 5.28 8.71
CA LYS A 85 -10.33 5.73 7.72
C LYS A 85 -11.35 6.66 8.36
N ALA A 86 -11.82 7.63 7.60
CA ALA A 86 -12.93 8.50 7.94
C ALA A 86 -14.17 8.12 7.11
N ALA A 87 -15.36 8.14 7.74
CA ALA A 87 -16.61 7.81 7.05
C ALA A 87 -16.98 8.80 5.94
N ARG A 88 -16.50 10.05 6.06
CA ARG A 88 -16.65 11.14 5.09
C ARG A 88 -15.46 12.09 5.23
N LYS A 89 -15.28 13.00 4.27
CA LYS A 89 -14.26 14.05 4.35
C LYS A 89 -14.42 14.84 5.66
N GLU A 90 -13.29 15.23 6.24
CA GLU A 90 -13.19 16.02 7.49
C GLU A 90 -13.77 15.35 8.75
N ALA A 91 -14.27 14.12 8.67
CA ALA A 91 -14.67 13.36 9.85
C ALA A 91 -13.44 12.80 10.59
N THR A 92 -13.66 12.36 11.83
CA THR A 92 -12.66 11.64 12.63
C THR A 92 -12.18 10.39 11.89
N PHE A 93 -10.86 10.21 11.85
CA PHE A 93 -10.25 9.00 11.33
C PHE A 93 -10.19 7.94 12.43
N SER A 94 -10.48 6.70 12.09
CA SER A 94 -10.49 5.59 13.05
C SER A 94 -9.98 4.29 12.44
N GLY A 95 -9.38 3.45 13.27
CA GLY A 95 -8.84 2.15 12.86
C GLY A 95 -7.96 1.55 13.96
N SER A 96 -7.94 0.22 14.08
CA SER A 96 -7.04 -0.51 15.00
C SER A 96 -7.04 0.00 16.46
N GLY A 97 -8.20 0.45 16.98
CA GLY A 97 -8.31 0.98 18.34
C GLY A 97 -7.73 2.39 18.54
N VAL A 98 -7.41 3.09 17.45
CA VAL A 98 -6.93 4.46 17.43
C VAL A 98 -7.97 5.35 16.75
N THR A 99 -8.17 6.55 17.28
CA THR A 99 -8.87 7.63 16.59
C THR A 99 -7.98 8.87 16.51
N LEU A 100 -8.09 9.58 15.38
CA LEU A 100 -7.31 10.77 15.11
C LEU A 100 -8.20 11.85 14.49
N ILE A 101 -8.20 13.02 15.10
CA ILE A 101 -8.82 14.23 14.54
C ILE A 101 -7.67 15.11 14.06
N VAL A 102 -7.66 15.45 12.77
CA VAL A 102 -6.63 16.32 12.18
C VAL A 102 -7.26 17.64 11.78
N THR A 103 -6.70 18.74 12.29
CA THR A 103 -7.04 20.11 11.89
C THR A 103 -5.77 20.84 11.46
N ARG A 104 -5.87 22.04 10.89
CA ARG A 104 -4.68 22.79 10.45
C ARG A 104 -3.69 22.97 11.60
N GLY A 105 -2.53 22.35 11.49
CA GLY A 105 -1.42 22.44 12.44
C GLY A 105 -1.60 21.71 13.76
N THR A 106 -2.76 21.06 14.01
CA THR A 106 -2.97 20.30 15.25
C THR A 106 -3.67 18.97 15.00
N ALA A 107 -3.33 17.98 15.81
CA ALA A 107 -3.99 16.69 15.84
C ALA A 107 -4.43 16.34 17.26
N MET A 108 -5.50 15.57 17.39
CA MET A 108 -5.92 14.97 18.65
C MET A 108 -5.94 13.46 18.48
N LEU A 109 -5.02 12.79 19.16
CA LEU A 109 -4.78 11.35 19.10
C LEU A 109 -5.39 10.68 20.32
N ASN A 110 -6.21 9.65 20.09
CA ASN A 110 -6.78 8.84 21.15
C ASN A 110 -6.49 7.37 20.85
N ARG A 111 -5.83 6.70 21.78
CA ARG A 111 -5.55 5.27 21.75
C ARG A 111 -6.43 4.58 22.79
N ARG A 112 -7.00 3.42 22.45
CA ARG A 112 -7.84 2.65 23.38
C ARG A 112 -7.10 2.41 24.70
N GLY A 113 -7.72 2.83 25.81
CA GLY A 113 -7.16 2.65 27.16
C GLY A 113 -6.15 3.72 27.59
N ALA A 114 -5.87 4.72 26.75
CA ALA A 114 -5.03 5.86 27.08
C ALA A 114 -5.86 7.16 27.10
N GLN A 115 -5.34 8.18 27.77
CA GLN A 115 -5.90 9.53 27.68
C GLN A 115 -5.65 10.09 26.27
N ALA A 116 -6.59 10.88 25.75
CA ALA A 116 -6.40 11.59 24.49
C ALA A 116 -5.27 12.62 24.64
N VAL A 117 -4.37 12.67 23.67
CA VAL A 117 -3.23 13.59 23.63
C VAL A 117 -3.37 14.55 22.46
N ARG A 118 -2.99 15.80 22.68
CA ARG A 118 -2.95 16.81 21.63
C ARG A 118 -1.56 16.86 21.03
N CYS A 119 -1.48 17.04 19.73
CA CYS A 119 -0.23 17.14 18.98
C CYS A 119 -0.23 18.37 18.07
N ARG A 120 0.95 18.95 17.84
CA ARG A 120 1.14 20.18 17.08
C ARG A 120 2.32 20.02 16.12
N SER A 121 2.16 20.53 14.90
CA SER A 121 3.18 20.50 13.85
C SER A 121 4.15 21.65 13.97
#